data_AF-Q0V0N0-F1
#
_entry.id   AF-Q0V0N0-F1
#
_cell.length_a   1.000
_cell.length_b   1.000
_cell.length_c   1.000
_cell.angle_alpha   90.00
_cell.angle_beta   90.00
_cell.angle_gamma   90.00
#
_symmetry.space_group_name_H-M   'P 1'
#
loop_
_entity.id
_entity.type
_entity.pdbx_description
1 polymer ?
#
loop_
_entity_poly.entity_id
_entity_poly.type
_entity_poly.pdbx_seq_one_letter_code
_entity_poly.pdbx_strand_id
1 'polypeptide(L)'
;MASINTPSKSNAPQRRGRKAAAGAHDLNIIFNQAKPFQDLLRFEHDPTEINPAVSIVQEYARAVRLLYIRTRWSKLGLSDWHSEMNILLSARASTFMGLDVWDPLDDFFDTYLFEMEIQPSAELDAQGRKSVKRGLLRQLQDTASRELESCHKELCDLLEGKLSNWRSLDSRLLTFKKQVWSDCEQRGSLCLTPVDEMDVPLATFDMESLSSLNTESMTFTSPPASEYSSAMSTNGNAYYSTPTSKRPYIC
;
A
#
# COMPACT_ATOMS: atom_id res chain seq x y z
N MET A 1 -42.00 79.85 -23.84
CA MET A 1 -40.70 79.83 -24.54
C MET A 1 -39.62 79.57 -23.49
N ALA A 2 -38.76 78.57 -23.72
CA ALA A 2 -37.51 78.25 -22.99
C ALA A 2 -37.68 77.84 -21.49
N SER A 3 -36.93 76.92 -20.88
CA SER A 3 -35.75 76.16 -21.27
C SER A 3 -35.64 74.87 -20.44
N ILE A 4 -34.98 73.88 -21.04
CA ILE A 4 -34.48 72.63 -20.48
C ILE A 4 -33.44 72.91 -19.38
N ASN A 5 -33.47 72.14 -18.29
CA ASN A 5 -32.30 71.89 -17.44
C ASN A 5 -32.44 70.53 -16.73
N THR A 6 -31.82 69.50 -17.31
CA THR A 6 -31.52 68.22 -16.66
C THR A 6 -30.09 68.28 -16.09
N PRO A 7 -29.88 67.97 -14.80
CA PRO A 7 -28.53 67.80 -14.28
C PRO A 7 -28.00 66.38 -14.46
N SER A 8 -26.68 66.34 -14.61
CA SER A 8 -25.83 65.25 -15.05
C SER A 8 -25.30 64.37 -13.91
N LYS A 9 -25.09 63.09 -14.23
CA LYS A 9 -24.13 62.09 -13.71
C LYS A 9 -23.49 62.30 -12.31
N SER A 10 -23.65 61.31 -11.45
CA SER A 10 -22.61 60.34 -11.01
C SER A 10 -22.90 59.80 -9.60
N ASN A 11 -22.95 58.48 -9.41
CA ASN A 11 -22.01 57.76 -8.54
C ASN A 11 -22.34 56.26 -8.39
N ALA A 12 -21.34 55.47 -8.77
CA ALA A 12 -20.92 54.14 -8.32
C ALA A 12 -21.93 52.98 -8.30
N PRO A 13 -21.64 51.87 -9.01
CA PRO A 13 -22.25 50.59 -8.70
C PRO A 13 -21.76 50.14 -7.32
N GLN A 14 -22.70 49.78 -6.45
CA GLN A 14 -22.43 49.03 -5.24
C GLN A 14 -21.53 47.85 -5.60
N ARG A 15 -20.26 47.93 -5.16
CA ARG A 15 -19.35 46.79 -5.06
C ARG A 15 -20.10 45.73 -4.27
N ARG A 16 -20.70 44.77 -4.98
CA ARG A 16 -20.95 43.44 -4.42
C ARG A 16 -19.61 43.01 -3.87
N GLY A 17 -19.54 42.92 -2.55
CA GLY A 17 -18.41 42.34 -1.86
C GLY A 17 -18.04 41.06 -2.60
N ARG A 18 -16.84 41.05 -3.17
CA ARG A 18 -16.16 39.81 -3.49
C ARG A 18 -16.19 39.01 -2.20
N LYS A 19 -17.10 38.05 -2.11
CA LYS A 19 -16.84 36.85 -1.31
C LYS A 19 -15.45 36.42 -1.75
N ALA A 20 -14.49 36.49 -0.83
CA ALA A 20 -13.23 35.83 -1.02
C ALA A 20 -13.57 34.40 -1.47
N ALA A 21 -13.22 34.06 -2.71
CA ALA A 21 -13.22 32.69 -3.15
C ALA A 21 -12.15 32.02 -2.29
N ALA A 22 -12.57 31.49 -1.14
CA ALA A 22 -11.77 30.57 -0.35
C ALA A 22 -11.32 29.46 -1.31
N GLY A 23 -10.01 29.21 -1.29
CA GLY A 23 -9.22 28.74 -2.41
C GLY A 23 -9.78 27.52 -3.15
N ALA A 24 -9.54 27.51 -4.46
CA ALA A 24 -9.43 26.25 -5.17
C ALA A 24 -8.37 25.42 -4.43
N HIS A 25 -8.78 24.29 -3.86
CA HIS A 25 -7.84 23.33 -3.28
C HIS A 25 -6.98 22.80 -4.42
N ASP A 26 -5.73 23.26 -4.51
CA ASP A 26 -4.80 22.79 -5.50
C ASP A 26 -4.39 21.36 -5.13
N LEU A 27 -4.84 20.39 -5.91
CA LEU A 27 -4.47 18.99 -5.75
C LEU A 27 -2.94 18.83 -5.72
N ASN A 28 -2.19 19.66 -6.44
CA ASN A 28 -0.73 19.59 -6.40
C ASN A 28 -0.20 19.87 -4.99
N ILE A 29 -0.77 20.85 -4.28
CA ILE A 29 -0.38 21.16 -2.92
C ILE A 29 -0.69 19.97 -1.99
N ILE A 30 -1.90 19.41 -2.10
CA ILE A 30 -2.32 18.27 -1.27
C ILE A 30 -1.39 17.06 -1.48
N PHE A 31 -1.17 16.64 -2.72
CA PHE A 31 -0.36 15.46 -3.03
C PHE A 31 1.15 15.67 -2.84
N ASN A 32 1.64 16.90 -2.92
CA ASN A 32 3.05 17.19 -2.59
C ASN A 32 3.30 17.26 -1.08
N GLN A 33 2.28 17.64 -0.29
CA GLN A 33 2.37 17.66 1.17
C GLN A 33 2.18 16.26 1.77
N ALA A 34 1.37 15.42 1.13
CA ALA A 34 1.18 14.05 1.58
C ALA A 34 2.48 13.24 1.41
N LYS A 35 2.94 12.61 2.50
CA LYS A 35 4.10 11.72 2.45
C LYS A 35 3.69 10.37 1.86
N PRO A 36 4.33 9.89 0.77
CA PRO A 36 4.07 8.54 0.25
C PRO A 36 4.49 7.44 1.24
N PHE A 37 5.51 7.72 2.03
CA PHE A 37 5.95 6.85 3.10
C PHE A 37 5.03 7.00 4.32
N GLN A 38 4.34 5.93 4.70
CA GLN A 38 3.50 5.84 5.91
C GLN A 38 3.76 4.52 6.64
N ASP A 39 4.51 4.55 7.74
CA ASP A 39 4.81 3.36 8.53
C ASP A 39 3.52 2.76 9.12
N LEU A 40 3.35 1.45 9.00
CA LEU A 40 2.19 0.73 9.53
C LEU A 40 2.48 0.07 10.88
N LEU A 41 3.75 -0.03 11.30
CA LEU A 41 4.17 -0.58 12.58
C LEU A 41 4.54 0.49 13.61
N ARG A 42 4.97 1.66 13.14
CA ARG A 42 5.16 2.86 13.94
C ARG A 42 4.21 3.93 13.44
N PHE A 43 2.93 3.63 13.53
CA PHE A 43 1.88 4.52 13.13
C PHE A 43 1.95 5.79 13.97
N GLU A 44 2.18 6.90 13.30
CA GLU A 44 2.06 8.23 13.90
C GLU A 44 0.77 8.84 13.39
N HIS A 45 -0.12 9.19 14.33
CA HIS A 45 -1.29 9.98 14.00
C HIS A 45 -0.86 11.33 13.41
N ASP A 46 -1.55 11.74 12.35
CA ASP A 46 -1.27 13.04 11.76
C ASP A 46 -1.54 14.16 12.78
N PRO A 47 -0.71 15.22 12.79
CA PRO A 47 -0.91 16.32 13.73
C PRO A 47 -2.27 16.98 13.48
N THR A 48 -2.92 17.44 14.55
CA THR A 48 -4.27 18.03 14.50
C THR A 48 -4.39 19.26 13.59
N GLU A 49 -3.28 19.90 13.24
CA GLU A 49 -3.21 21.11 12.42
C GLU A 49 -3.04 20.83 10.91
N ILE A 50 -2.91 19.57 10.50
CA ILE A 50 -2.73 19.24 9.09
C ILE A 50 -3.99 19.51 8.27
N ASN A 51 -3.82 19.82 6.98
CA ASN A 51 -4.95 19.91 6.05
C ASN A 51 -5.69 18.55 6.01
N PRO A 52 -7.01 18.50 6.25
CA PRO A 52 -7.77 17.25 6.26
C PRO A 52 -7.64 16.45 4.96
N ALA A 53 -7.51 17.12 3.81
CA ALA A 53 -7.31 16.44 2.53
C ALA A 53 -5.95 15.73 2.45
N VAL A 54 -4.91 16.30 3.10
CA VAL A 54 -3.59 15.69 3.17
C VAL A 54 -3.63 14.45 4.06
N SER A 55 -4.28 14.55 5.22
CA SER A 55 -4.46 13.40 6.13
C SER A 55 -5.20 12.24 5.46
N ILE A 56 -6.29 12.51 4.73
CA ILE A 56 -7.00 11.48 3.94
C ILE A 56 -6.09 10.84 2.89
N VAL A 57 -5.22 11.62 2.23
CA VAL A 57 -4.25 11.08 1.25
C VAL A 57 -3.16 10.24 1.93
N GLN A 58 -2.79 10.54 3.19
CA GLN A 58 -1.88 9.70 3.98
C GLN A 58 -2.55 8.37 4.36
N GLU A 59 -3.82 8.38 4.79
CA GLU A 59 -4.59 7.15 5.01
C GLU A 59 -4.71 6.32 3.73
N TYR A 60 -4.93 6.98 2.58
CA TYR A 60 -4.89 6.32 1.29
C TYR A 60 -3.54 5.63 1.03
N ALA A 61 -2.41 6.26 1.38
CA ALA A 61 -1.10 5.62 1.27
C ALA A 61 -0.96 4.40 2.19
N ARG A 62 -1.45 4.46 3.44
CA ARG A 62 -1.46 3.32 4.37
C ARG A 62 -2.22 2.13 3.80
N ALA A 63 -3.40 2.38 3.23
CA ALA A 63 -4.20 1.34 2.57
C ALA A 63 -3.50 0.74 1.33
N VAL A 64 -2.81 1.56 0.51
CA VAL A 64 -1.99 1.06 -0.61
C VAL A 64 -0.85 0.17 -0.11
N ARG A 65 -0.19 0.54 0.99
CA ARG A 65 0.86 -0.27 1.62
C ARG A 65 0.33 -1.62 2.10
N LEU A 66 -0.87 -1.65 2.66
CA LEU A 66 -1.54 -2.90 3.07
C LEU A 66 -1.78 -3.84 1.87
N LEU A 67 -2.21 -3.30 0.72
CA LEU A 67 -2.31 -4.08 -0.53
C LEU A 67 -0.95 -4.63 -1.01
N TYR A 68 0.11 -3.84 -0.86
CA TYR A 68 1.46 -4.28 -1.19
C TYR A 68 1.89 -5.45 -0.31
N ILE A 69 1.71 -5.33 1.01
CA ILE A 69 1.98 -6.40 1.99
C ILE A 69 1.27 -7.68 1.60
N ARG A 70 -0.04 -7.58 1.35
CA ARG A 70 -0.86 -8.70 0.89
C ARG A 70 -0.25 -9.36 -0.34
N THR A 71 0.15 -8.55 -1.33
CA THR A 71 0.74 -9.04 -2.58
C THR A 71 2.05 -9.77 -2.32
N ARG A 72 2.92 -9.25 -1.45
CA ARG A 72 4.18 -9.90 -1.06
C ARG A 72 3.93 -11.21 -0.33
N TRP A 73 3.09 -11.21 0.70
CA TRP A 73 2.79 -12.41 1.49
C TRP A 73 2.11 -13.53 0.70
N SER A 74 1.35 -13.18 -0.36
CA SER A 74 0.76 -14.16 -1.27
C SER A 74 1.79 -14.97 -2.07
N LYS A 75 2.99 -14.42 -2.26
CA LYS A 75 4.09 -15.07 -2.99
C LYS A 75 4.96 -15.95 -2.09
N LEU A 76 4.88 -15.76 -0.76
CA LEU A 76 5.67 -16.53 0.19
C LEU A 76 5.13 -17.96 0.36
N GLY A 77 6.02 -18.90 0.63
CA GLY A 77 5.64 -20.22 1.13
C GLY A 77 4.91 -20.12 2.48
N LEU A 78 4.28 -21.22 2.93
CA LEU A 78 3.61 -21.23 4.25
C LEU A 78 4.64 -21.04 5.38
N SER A 79 5.77 -21.74 5.31
CA SER A 79 6.84 -21.66 6.31
C SER A 79 7.43 -20.26 6.40
N ASP A 80 7.82 -19.67 5.28
CA ASP A 80 8.45 -18.33 5.26
C ASP A 80 7.48 -17.26 5.75
N TRP A 81 6.22 -17.33 5.30
CA TRP A 81 5.18 -16.40 5.74
C TRP A 81 4.91 -16.53 7.25
N HIS A 82 4.82 -17.74 7.78
CA HIS A 82 4.63 -17.98 9.20
C HIS A 82 5.83 -17.53 10.03
N SER A 83 7.07 -17.78 9.57
CA SER A 83 8.28 -17.24 10.20
C SER A 83 8.24 -15.72 10.27
N GLU A 84 7.79 -15.07 9.20
CA GLU A 84 7.66 -13.63 9.18
C GLU A 84 6.56 -13.12 10.12
N MET A 85 5.39 -13.78 10.16
CA MET A 85 4.35 -13.45 11.15
C MET A 85 4.88 -13.54 12.57
N ASN A 86 5.65 -14.58 12.89
CA ASN A 86 6.23 -14.76 14.22
C ASN A 86 7.22 -13.63 14.58
N ILE A 87 8.02 -13.17 13.62
CA ILE A 87 8.90 -12.00 13.81
C ILE A 87 8.07 -10.75 14.12
N LEU A 88 7.03 -10.49 13.33
CA LEU A 88 6.17 -9.32 13.49
C LEU A 88 5.39 -9.35 14.82
N LEU A 89 4.83 -10.50 15.19
CA LEU A 89 4.13 -10.70 16.45
C LEU A 89 5.06 -10.55 17.65
N SER A 90 6.29 -11.07 17.54
CA SER A 90 7.31 -10.89 18.59
C SER A 90 7.71 -9.42 18.74
N ALA A 91 7.82 -8.69 17.62
CA ALA A 91 8.09 -7.26 17.64
C ALA A 91 6.91 -6.47 18.24
N ARG A 92 5.68 -6.81 17.87
CA ARG A 92 4.43 -6.21 18.41
C ARG A 92 4.32 -6.42 19.92
N ALA A 93 4.62 -7.61 20.42
CA ALA A 93 4.55 -7.92 21.85
C ALA A 93 5.70 -7.28 22.67
N SER A 94 6.74 -6.77 22.01
CA SER A 94 7.91 -6.19 22.67
C SER A 94 7.67 -4.74 23.05
N THR A 95 7.67 -4.46 24.35
CA THR A 95 7.61 -3.10 24.89
C THR A 95 8.81 -2.24 24.52
N PHE A 96 9.93 -2.86 24.11
CA PHE A 96 11.15 -2.16 23.68
C PHE A 96 11.08 -1.61 22.25
N MET A 97 10.20 -2.17 21.41
CA MET A 97 10.12 -1.78 20.01
C MET A 97 9.23 -0.55 19.80
N GLY A 98 8.44 -0.15 20.81
CA GLY A 98 7.60 1.04 20.78
C GLY A 98 6.67 1.09 19.57
N LEU A 99 6.17 -0.07 19.14
CA LEU A 99 5.31 -0.17 17.97
C LEU A 99 3.91 0.32 18.32
N ASP A 100 3.36 1.11 17.42
CA ASP A 100 1.96 1.51 17.39
C ASP A 100 1.46 1.02 16.03
N VAL A 101 0.77 -0.13 16.02
CA VAL A 101 0.41 -0.80 14.77
C VAL A 101 -0.89 -0.20 14.28
N TRP A 102 -0.96 0.15 12.99
CA TRP A 102 -2.19 0.66 12.40
C TRP A 102 -3.33 -0.36 12.54
N ASP A 103 -4.49 0.06 13.07
CA ASP A 103 -5.59 -0.84 13.48
C ASP A 103 -5.93 -1.95 12.47
N PRO A 104 -6.10 -1.68 11.16
CA PRO A 104 -6.41 -2.73 10.18
C PRO A 104 -5.36 -3.85 10.08
N LEU A 105 -4.09 -3.51 10.34
CA LEU A 105 -2.99 -4.48 10.38
C LEU A 105 -2.94 -5.20 11.74
N ASP A 106 -3.27 -4.50 12.82
CA ASP A 106 -3.33 -5.08 14.16
C ASP A 106 -4.44 -6.15 14.27
N ASP A 107 -5.64 -5.82 13.79
CA ASP A 107 -6.78 -6.75 13.67
C ASP A 107 -6.43 -8.00 12.84
N PHE A 108 -5.62 -7.81 11.78
CA PHE A 108 -5.14 -8.92 10.97
C PHE A 108 -4.23 -9.85 11.77
N PHE A 109 -3.33 -9.30 12.60
CA PHE A 109 -2.46 -10.10 13.47
C PHE A 109 -3.24 -10.89 14.52
N ASP A 110 -4.28 -10.31 15.10
CA ASP A 110 -5.15 -11.00 16.06
C ASP A 110 -5.94 -12.13 15.39
N THR A 111 -6.48 -11.88 14.19
CA THR A 111 -7.16 -12.91 13.41
C THR A 111 -6.20 -14.04 13.03
N TYR A 112 -4.96 -13.69 12.66
CA TYR A 112 -3.92 -14.69 12.41
C TYR A 112 -3.66 -15.57 13.63
N LEU A 113 -3.46 -14.98 14.82
CA LEU A 113 -3.22 -15.75 16.05
C LEU A 113 -4.36 -16.74 16.32
N PHE A 114 -5.61 -16.28 16.20
CA PHE A 114 -6.79 -17.09 16.45
C PHE A 114 -6.97 -18.25 15.44
N GLU A 115 -6.79 -17.96 14.15
CA GLU A 115 -7.06 -18.92 13.08
C GLU A 115 -5.87 -19.85 12.77
N MET A 116 -4.62 -19.46 13.11
CA MET A 116 -3.41 -20.24 12.80
C MET A 116 -2.67 -20.81 14.01
N GLU A 117 -2.51 -20.03 15.08
CA GLU A 117 -1.65 -20.41 16.21
C GLU A 117 -2.40 -21.16 17.29
N ILE A 118 -3.60 -20.69 17.64
CA ILE A 118 -4.38 -21.24 18.75
C ILE A 118 -5.08 -22.56 18.36
N GLN A 119 -5.28 -22.79 17.06
CA GLN A 119 -5.97 -23.99 16.56
C GLN A 119 -5.16 -25.27 16.87
N PRO A 120 -5.79 -26.32 17.45
CA PRO A 120 -5.13 -27.58 17.72
C PRO A 120 -4.52 -28.21 16.46
N SER A 121 -3.33 -28.79 16.58
CA SER A 121 -2.64 -29.43 15.43
C SER A 121 -3.42 -30.61 14.82
N ALA A 122 -4.34 -31.21 15.58
CA ALA A 122 -5.24 -32.24 15.09
C ALA A 122 -6.37 -31.70 14.19
N GLU A 123 -6.68 -30.40 14.29
CA GLU A 123 -7.78 -29.73 13.59
C GLU A 123 -7.29 -28.94 12.36
N LEU A 124 -6.02 -28.54 12.35
CA LEU A 124 -5.43 -27.74 11.27
C LEU A 124 -4.18 -28.38 10.65
N ASP A 125 -4.43 -29.27 9.69
CA ASP A 125 -3.39 -29.88 8.86
C ASP A 125 -2.72 -28.86 7.90
N ALA A 126 -1.69 -29.31 7.17
CA ALA A 126 -0.94 -28.43 6.27
C ALA A 126 -1.81 -27.81 5.15
N GLN A 127 -2.86 -28.50 4.72
CA GLN A 127 -3.78 -28.00 3.69
C GLN A 127 -4.80 -27.02 4.27
N GLY A 128 -5.24 -27.25 5.51
CA GLY A 128 -6.01 -26.34 6.33
C GLY A 128 -5.27 -25.01 6.53
N ARG A 129 -3.99 -25.06 6.95
CA ARG A 129 -3.15 -23.86 7.09
C ARG A 129 -3.01 -23.09 5.78
N LYS A 130 -2.81 -23.77 4.65
CA LYS A 130 -2.81 -23.09 3.33
C LYS A 130 -4.14 -22.41 3.03
N SER A 131 -5.26 -23.00 3.45
CA SER A 131 -6.59 -22.43 3.23
C SER A 131 -6.85 -21.24 4.14
N VAL A 132 -6.49 -21.32 5.42
CA VAL A 132 -6.53 -20.20 6.36
C VAL A 132 -5.65 -19.05 5.88
N LYS A 133 -4.41 -19.30 5.43
CA LYS A 133 -3.53 -18.28 4.86
C LYS A 133 -4.22 -17.54 3.70
N ARG A 134 -4.85 -18.28 2.78
CA ARG A 134 -5.59 -17.68 1.66
C ARG A 134 -6.79 -16.85 2.14
N GLY A 135 -7.49 -17.30 3.18
CA GLY A 135 -8.59 -16.57 3.81
C GLY A 135 -8.12 -15.25 4.41
N LEU A 136 -7.08 -15.28 5.24
CA LEU A 136 -6.47 -14.10 5.85
C LEU A 136 -5.99 -13.11 4.77
N LEU A 137 -5.30 -13.57 3.73
CA LEU A 137 -4.84 -12.69 2.64
C LEU A 137 -5.98 -12.13 1.79
N ARG A 138 -7.17 -12.76 1.79
CA ARG A 138 -8.38 -12.20 1.19
C ARG A 138 -8.98 -11.13 2.10
N GLN A 139 -9.12 -11.40 3.40
CA GLN A 139 -9.58 -10.41 4.37
C GLN A 139 -8.72 -9.14 4.31
N LEU A 140 -7.39 -9.29 4.29
CA LEU A 140 -6.46 -8.16 4.17
C LEU A 140 -6.68 -7.35 2.88
N GLN A 141 -6.96 -8.03 1.76
CA GLN A 141 -7.30 -7.40 0.49
C GLN A 141 -8.62 -6.62 0.58
N ASP A 142 -9.65 -7.22 1.19
CA ASP A 142 -10.98 -6.64 1.30
C ASP A 142 -10.97 -5.41 2.22
N THR A 143 -10.26 -5.50 3.36
CA THR A 143 -10.04 -4.36 4.27
C THR A 143 -9.31 -3.23 3.55
N ALA A 144 -8.16 -3.50 2.93
CA ALA A 144 -7.41 -2.47 2.21
C ALA A 144 -8.22 -1.83 1.07
N SER A 145 -9.05 -2.61 0.36
CA SER A 145 -9.91 -2.09 -0.71
C SER A 145 -10.99 -1.17 -0.14
N ARG A 146 -11.59 -1.54 0.99
CA ARG A 146 -12.58 -0.72 1.70
C ARG A 146 -11.99 0.60 2.19
N GLU A 147 -10.78 0.57 2.76
CA GLU A 147 -10.09 1.79 3.20
C GLU A 147 -9.79 2.74 2.02
N LEU A 148 -9.36 2.20 0.87
CA LEU A 148 -9.15 3.01 -0.33
C LEU A 148 -10.44 3.65 -0.84
N GLU A 149 -11.54 2.90 -0.82
CA GLU A 149 -12.88 3.39 -1.21
C GLU A 149 -13.39 4.46 -0.24
N SER A 150 -13.18 4.27 1.08
CA SER A 150 -13.53 5.27 2.09
C SER A 150 -12.73 6.55 1.90
N CYS A 151 -11.40 6.45 1.75
CA CYS A 151 -10.54 7.60 1.49
C CYS A 151 -10.93 8.34 0.21
N HIS A 152 -11.23 7.62 -0.87
CA HIS A 152 -11.67 8.22 -2.13
C HIS A 152 -12.98 8.99 -1.95
N LYS A 153 -13.96 8.38 -1.27
CA LYS A 153 -15.26 8.99 -0.98
C LYS A 153 -15.11 10.23 -0.10
N GLU A 154 -14.38 10.13 1.01
CA GLU A 154 -14.16 11.24 1.94
C GLU A 154 -13.44 12.41 1.27
N LEU A 155 -12.48 12.13 0.39
CA LEU A 155 -11.80 13.14 -0.40
C LEU A 155 -12.74 13.79 -1.42
N CYS A 156 -13.65 13.01 -2.02
CA CYS A 156 -14.69 13.56 -2.88
C CYS A 156 -15.64 14.47 -2.11
N ASP A 157 -16.14 14.03 -0.96
CA ASP A 157 -17.05 14.80 -0.11
C ASP A 157 -16.38 16.11 0.37
N LEU A 158 -15.10 16.04 0.77
CA LEU A 158 -14.33 17.21 1.25
C LEU A 158 -14.06 18.24 0.14
N LEU A 159 -13.88 17.76 -1.10
CA LEU A 159 -13.56 18.59 -2.26
C LEU A 159 -14.80 18.94 -3.11
N GLU A 160 -16.00 18.56 -2.66
CA GLU A 160 -17.25 18.86 -3.33
C GLU A 160 -17.40 20.38 -3.54
N GLY A 161 -17.76 20.77 -4.77
CA GLY A 161 -17.89 22.18 -5.16
C GLY A 161 -16.57 22.96 -5.27
N LYS A 162 -15.42 22.35 -4.95
CA LYS A 162 -14.07 22.97 -5.04
C LYS A 162 -13.29 22.46 -6.25
N LEU A 163 -13.56 21.23 -6.69
CA LEU A 163 -12.97 20.66 -7.89
C LEU A 163 -13.90 20.83 -9.10
N SER A 164 -13.32 21.31 -10.19
CA SER A 164 -13.99 21.41 -11.49
C SER A 164 -13.87 20.13 -12.33
N ASN A 165 -12.93 19.24 -12.01
CA ASN A 165 -12.66 18.02 -12.78
C ASN A 165 -12.24 16.84 -11.89
N TRP A 166 -13.20 15.96 -11.57
CA TRP A 166 -12.98 14.74 -10.78
C TRP A 166 -11.97 13.76 -11.40
N ARG A 167 -11.86 13.72 -12.74
CA ARG A 167 -10.86 12.85 -13.40
C ARG A 167 -9.42 13.26 -13.06
N SER A 168 -9.20 14.53 -12.71
CA SER A 168 -7.88 14.99 -12.27
C SER A 168 -7.53 14.42 -10.90
N LEU A 169 -8.51 14.25 -10.01
CA LEU A 169 -8.32 13.61 -8.72
C LEU A 169 -7.96 12.13 -8.90
N ASP A 170 -8.72 11.39 -9.71
CA ASP A 170 -8.45 9.97 -9.96
C ASP A 170 -7.05 9.74 -10.55
N SER A 171 -6.64 10.59 -11.49
CA SER A 171 -5.29 10.54 -12.09
C SER A 171 -4.19 10.80 -11.06
N ARG A 172 -4.42 11.76 -10.14
CA ARG A 172 -3.48 12.07 -9.05
C ARG A 172 -3.38 10.92 -8.05
N LEU A 173 -4.50 10.36 -7.62
CA LEU A 173 -4.54 9.18 -6.74
C LEU A 173 -3.82 7.99 -7.37
N LEU A 174 -4.05 7.73 -8.66
CA LEU A 174 -3.36 6.66 -9.38
C LEU A 174 -1.84 6.88 -9.44
N THR A 175 -1.42 8.12 -9.70
CA THR A 175 0.02 8.48 -9.71
C THR A 175 0.64 8.31 -8.34
N PHE A 176 -0.05 8.79 -7.30
CA PHE A 176 0.40 8.67 -5.92
C PHE A 176 0.45 7.22 -5.46
N LYS A 177 -0.54 6.39 -5.82
CA LYS A 177 -0.52 4.93 -5.59
C LYS A 177 0.74 4.28 -6.18
N LYS A 178 1.14 4.64 -7.39
CA LYS A 178 2.37 4.13 -8.02
C LYS A 178 3.62 4.57 -7.25
N GLN A 179 3.64 5.81 -6.76
CA GLN A 179 4.73 6.33 -5.94
C GLN A 179 4.86 5.55 -4.62
N VAL A 180 3.75 5.31 -3.92
CA VAL A 180 3.72 4.48 -2.69
C VAL A 180 4.21 3.06 -2.99
N TRP A 181 3.80 2.49 -4.13
CA TRP A 181 4.24 1.15 -4.54
C TRP A 181 5.75 1.08 -4.79
N SER A 182 6.30 2.07 -5.49
CA SER A 182 7.75 2.17 -5.73
C SER A 182 8.52 2.33 -4.42
N ASP A 183 7.98 3.10 -3.47
CA ASP A 183 8.59 3.28 -2.15
C ASP A 183 8.60 1.96 -1.35
N CYS A 184 7.51 1.18 -1.38
CA CYS A 184 7.47 -0.16 -0.80
C CYS A 184 8.51 -1.12 -1.40
N GLU A 185 8.78 -1.02 -2.70
CA GLU A 185 9.81 -1.85 -3.37
C GLU A 185 11.22 -1.47 -2.93
N GLN A 186 11.48 -0.19 -2.66
CA GLN A 186 12.80 0.31 -2.27
C GLN A 186 13.11 0.11 -0.79
N ARG A 187 12.15 0.41 0.09
CA ARG A 187 12.36 0.43 1.56
C ARG A 187 11.75 -0.77 2.29
N GLY A 188 10.92 -1.56 1.60
CA GLY A 188 10.11 -2.60 2.22
C GLY A 188 8.81 -2.05 2.79
N SER A 189 7.82 -2.93 2.89
CA SER A 189 6.42 -2.55 3.13
C SER A 189 6.04 -2.30 4.60
N LEU A 190 6.93 -2.68 5.53
CA LEU A 190 6.71 -2.63 6.98
C LEU A 190 7.90 -2.02 7.74
N CYS A 191 8.91 -1.50 7.03
CA CYS A 191 10.13 -0.86 7.56
C CYS A 191 10.45 -1.18 9.05
N LEU A 192 10.95 -2.39 9.31
CA LEU A 192 11.37 -2.78 10.66
C LEU A 192 12.67 -2.10 11.11
N THR A 193 13.36 -1.39 10.21
CA THR A 193 14.56 -0.61 10.49
C THR A 193 14.18 0.85 10.80
N PRO A 194 14.68 1.44 11.91
CA PRO A 194 14.47 2.85 12.22
C PRO A 194 14.92 3.75 11.08
N VAL A 195 14.12 4.79 10.78
CA VAL A 195 14.36 5.75 9.69
C VAL A 195 15.61 6.61 9.90
N ASP A 196 16.21 6.60 11.10
CA ASP A 196 17.39 7.40 11.47
C ASP A 196 18.70 7.04 10.73
N GLU A 197 18.71 6.01 9.87
CA GLU A 197 19.90 5.63 9.09
C GLU A 197 19.81 5.94 7.58
N MET A 198 18.82 6.71 7.12
CA MET A 198 18.76 7.13 5.70
C MET A 198 18.50 8.62 5.51
N ASP A 199 19.35 9.46 6.11
CA ASP A 199 19.75 10.73 5.48
C ASP A 199 20.64 10.42 4.27
N VAL A 200 20.05 9.88 3.21
CA VAL A 200 20.65 9.93 1.88
C VAL A 200 20.16 11.22 1.24
N PRO A 201 21.05 12.16 0.90
CA PRO A 201 20.64 13.38 0.22
C PRO A 201 19.84 13.02 -1.02
N LEU A 202 18.69 13.68 -1.19
CA LEU A 202 17.88 13.64 -2.39
C LEU A 202 18.77 14.00 -3.58
N ALA A 203 19.33 12.99 -4.26
CA ALA A 203 20.09 13.18 -5.47
C ALA A 203 19.16 13.84 -6.49
N THR A 204 19.46 15.09 -6.80
CA THR A 204 18.89 15.83 -7.90
C THR A 204 19.15 15.00 -9.14
N PHE A 205 18.09 14.48 -9.79
CA PHE A 205 18.22 13.78 -11.05
C PHE A 205 18.64 14.79 -12.12
N ASP A 206 19.95 14.97 -12.30
CA ASP A 206 20.50 15.62 -13.49
C ASP A 206 20.49 14.61 -14.63
N MET A 207 19.64 14.87 -15.61
CA MET A 207 19.45 14.09 -16.82
C MET A 207 20.52 14.45 -17.87
N GLU A 208 21.80 14.53 -17.46
CA GLU A 208 22.93 14.83 -18.35
C GLU A 208 24.19 14.07 -17.93
N SER A 209 24.17 12.73 -18.02
CA SER A 209 25.40 11.93 -18.11
C SER A 209 25.12 10.54 -18.70
N LEU A 210 24.68 10.53 -19.95
CA LEU A 210 24.79 9.37 -20.82
C LEU A 210 25.68 9.73 -22.01
N SER A 211 26.98 9.86 -21.78
CA SER A 211 27.98 9.89 -22.87
C SER A 211 29.41 9.77 -22.37
N SER A 212 29.74 8.75 -21.56
CA SER A 212 31.14 8.32 -21.37
C SER A 212 31.20 6.99 -20.63
N LEU A 213 31.24 5.88 -21.36
CA LEU A 213 32.01 4.68 -20.97
C LEU A 213 32.15 3.81 -22.21
N ASN A 214 33.18 4.17 -22.98
CA ASN A 214 33.77 3.33 -24.00
C ASN A 214 34.59 2.22 -23.33
N THR A 215 34.34 1.00 -23.80
CA THR A 215 35.38 0.02 -24.17
C THR A 215 36.37 -0.41 -23.08
N GLU A 216 36.00 -1.42 -22.29
CA GLU A 216 37.00 -2.36 -21.79
C GLU A 216 36.58 -3.81 -22.04
N SER A 217 37.61 -4.59 -22.33
CA SER A 217 37.66 -5.80 -23.12
C SER A 217 37.12 -7.03 -22.39
N MET A 218 36.52 -7.92 -23.16
CA MET A 218 36.20 -9.29 -22.77
C MET A 218 37.45 -10.07 -22.36
N THR A 219 37.36 -10.78 -21.24
CA THR A 219 38.05 -12.06 -21.03
C THR A 219 37.08 -13.03 -20.38
N PHE A 220 36.56 -13.93 -21.21
CA PHE A 220 35.78 -15.10 -20.83
C PHE A 220 36.76 -16.19 -20.36
N THR A 221 36.71 -16.57 -19.09
CA THR A 221 37.37 -17.79 -18.60
C THR A 221 36.30 -18.84 -18.30
N SER A 222 36.23 -19.84 -19.17
CA SER A 222 35.40 -21.04 -18.99
C SER A 222 35.91 -21.89 -17.83
N PRO A 223 35.03 -22.47 -16.99
CA PRO A 223 35.41 -23.52 -16.07
C PRO A 223 35.59 -24.87 -16.81
N PRO A 224 36.50 -25.74 -16.36
CA PRO A 224 36.79 -27.02 -17.00
C PRO A 224 35.67 -28.03 -16.79
N ALA A 225 35.42 -28.83 -17.83
CA ALA A 225 34.58 -30.00 -17.79
C ALA A 225 35.21 -31.08 -16.90
N SER A 226 34.44 -31.60 -15.95
CA SER A 226 34.73 -32.86 -15.28
C SER A 226 33.51 -33.77 -15.40
N GLU A 227 33.69 -34.77 -16.25
CA GLU A 227 32.91 -35.99 -16.37
C GLU A 227 32.79 -36.68 -15.01
N TYR A 228 31.59 -37.15 -14.63
CA TYR A 228 31.44 -38.44 -13.95
C TYR A 228 30.01 -38.98 -14.11
N SER A 229 30.00 -40.30 -14.29
CA SER A 229 28.96 -41.14 -14.87
C SER A 229 27.65 -41.33 -14.10
N SER A 230 26.64 -41.59 -14.94
CA SER A 230 25.48 -42.49 -14.82
C SER A 230 25.55 -43.66 -13.82
N ALA A 231 24.41 -43.88 -13.15
CA ALA A 231 23.77 -45.15 -12.76
C ALA A 231 22.67 -44.82 -11.72
N MET A 232 21.47 -45.37 -11.65
CA MET A 232 20.75 -46.45 -12.33
C MET A 232 19.24 -46.22 -12.12
N SER A 233 18.45 -46.75 -13.05
CA SER A 233 17.00 -46.94 -12.96
C SER A 233 16.57 -47.77 -11.74
N THR A 234 15.43 -47.41 -11.15
CA THR A 234 14.47 -48.42 -10.65
C THR A 234 13.04 -47.96 -10.86
N ASN A 235 12.32 -48.81 -11.59
CA ASN A 235 10.88 -48.83 -11.80
C ASN A 235 10.09 -48.85 -10.48
N GLY A 236 8.89 -48.28 -10.51
CA GLY A 236 7.92 -48.40 -9.42
C GLY A 236 6.51 -47.96 -9.83
N ASN A 237 5.86 -48.76 -10.69
CA ASN A 237 4.42 -48.73 -10.88
C ASN A 237 3.70 -48.93 -9.53
N ALA A 238 2.75 -48.06 -9.19
CA ALA A 238 1.68 -48.42 -8.26
C ALA A 238 0.41 -47.58 -8.49
N TYR A 239 -0.50 -48.19 -9.25
CA TYR A 239 -1.96 -48.26 -9.07
C TYR A 239 -2.73 -47.06 -8.50
N TYR A 240 -3.55 -46.49 -9.39
CA TYR A 240 -4.79 -45.80 -9.05
C TYR A 240 -5.70 -46.69 -8.20
N SER A 241 -6.26 -46.12 -7.12
CA SER A 241 -7.45 -46.67 -6.45
C SER A 241 -8.36 -45.51 -6.04
N THR A 242 -9.47 -45.39 -6.75
CA THR A 242 -10.63 -44.56 -6.39
C THR A 242 -11.46 -45.25 -5.31
N PRO A 243 -11.85 -44.57 -4.22
CA PRO A 243 -12.98 -45.01 -3.42
C PRO A 243 -14.27 -44.37 -3.93
N THR A 244 -15.06 -45.18 -4.63
CA THR A 244 -16.51 -45.05 -4.67
C THR A 244 -17.08 -45.25 -3.26
N SER A 245 -18.12 -44.49 -2.89
CA SER A 245 -19.40 -45.06 -2.41
C SER A 245 -20.04 -44.27 -1.25
N LYS A 246 -21.19 -43.65 -1.61
CA LYS A 246 -22.47 -43.61 -0.89
C LYS A 246 -22.61 -42.75 0.38
N ARG A 247 -23.36 -41.66 0.19
CA ARG A 247 -24.31 -41.12 1.16
C ARG A 247 -25.26 -42.21 1.67
N PRO A 248 -25.76 -42.06 2.90
CA PRO A 248 -27.18 -42.23 3.15
C PRO A 248 -27.81 -40.91 3.62
N TYR A 249 -28.95 -40.60 3.03
CA TYR A 249 -29.96 -39.73 3.59
C TYR A 249 -30.52 -40.36 4.87
N ILE A 250 -30.66 -39.57 5.93
CA ILE A 250 -31.63 -39.81 7.00
C ILE A 250 -32.30 -38.46 7.28
N CYS A 251 -33.62 -38.56 7.50
CA CYS A 251 -34.67 -37.56 7.54
C CYS A 251 -34.36 -36.21 8.20
#